data_AF-A0A952IPD8-F1
#
_entry.id   AF-A0A952IPD8-F1
#
_cell.length_a   1.000
_cell.length_b   1.000
_cell.length_c   1.000
_cell.angle_alpha   90.00
_cell.angle_beta   90.00
_cell.angle_gamma   90.00
#
_symmetry.space_group_name_H-M   'P 1'
#
loop_
_entity.id
_entity.type
_entity.pdbx_description
1 polymer ?
#
loop_
_entity_poly.entity_id
_entity_poly.type
_entity_poly.pdbx_seq_one_letter_code
_entity_poly.pdbx_strand_id
1 'polypeptide(L)' 'EGKEENQGYDGFVALIDSGISIYVWENAKFLSVVVYTCKAFDADKAKAFTQTFFGVGEMETMAF' A
#
# COMPACT_ATOMS: atom_id res chain seq x y z
N GLU A 1 -10.10 6.91 -19.37
CA GLU A 1 -10.96 7.66 -18.41
C GLU A 1 -10.97 6.94 -17.07
N GLY A 2 -11.13 7.66 -15.96
CA GLY A 2 -11.22 7.06 -14.63
C GLY A 2 -12.56 6.35 -14.42
N LYS A 3 -12.59 5.33 -13.55
CA LYS A 3 -13.82 4.62 -13.16
C LYS A 3 -14.29 5.13 -11.79
N GLU A 4 -15.61 5.27 -11.60
CA GLU A 4 -16.20 5.64 -10.31
C GLU A 4 -15.81 4.66 -9.19
N GLU A 5 -15.75 3.36 -9.51
CA GLU A 5 -15.29 2.31 -8.60
C GLU A 5 -13.86 2.53 -8.07
N ASN A 6 -13.02 3.22 -8.84
CA ASN A 6 -11.61 3.49 -8.52
C ASN A 6 -11.41 4.86 -7.85
N GLN A 7 -12.48 5.57 -7.51
CA GLN A 7 -12.37 6.84 -6.79
C GLN A 7 -11.73 6.64 -5.42
N GLY A 8 -10.84 7.56 -5.04
CA GLY A 8 -10.13 7.55 -3.77
C GLY A 8 -8.91 8.45 -3.83
N TYR A 9 -7.81 8.02 -3.20
CA TYR A 9 -6.61 8.85 -3.08
C TYR A 9 -5.34 8.02 -3.20
N ASP A 10 -4.28 8.71 -3.61
CA ASP A 10 -2.93 8.18 -3.69
C ASP A 10 -2.03 8.89 -2.67
N GLY A 11 -1.06 8.15 -2.14
CA GLY A 11 -0.03 8.67 -1.26
C GLY A 11 1.34 8.23 -1.71
N PHE A 12 2.32 9.12 -1.60
CA PHE A 12 3.72 8.81 -1.91
C PHE A 12 4.64 9.41 -0.86
N VAL A 13 5.55 8.58 -0.35
CA VAL A 13 6.65 8.99 0.53
C VAL A 13 7.95 8.74 -0.22
N ALA A 14 8.60 9.83 -0.61
CA ALA A 14 9.93 9.77 -1.20
C ALA A 14 10.96 9.34 -0.15
N LEU A 15 11.81 8.39 -0.49
CA LEU A 15 13.00 8.01 0.26
C LEU A 15 14.24 8.30 -0.59
N ILE A 16 15.43 8.23 0.00
CA ILE A 16 16.67 8.33 -0.78
C ILE A 16 16.73 7.14 -1.76
N ASP A 17 16.79 7.44 -3.05
CA ASP A 17 16.84 6.50 -4.19
C ASP A 17 15.70 5.44 -4.25
N SER A 18 14.60 5.68 -3.53
CA SER A 18 13.51 4.72 -3.38
C SER A 18 12.21 5.40 -2.93
N GLY A 19 11.16 4.63 -2.60
CA GLY A 19 9.89 5.24 -2.19
C GLY A 19 8.80 4.25 -1.79
N ILE A 20 7.85 4.74 -1.01
CA ILE A 20 6.66 4.00 -0.61
C ILE A 20 5.45 4.65 -1.27
N SER A 21 4.65 3.87 -1.99
CA SER A 21 3.39 4.33 -2.57
C SER A 21 2.20 3.56 -1.99
N ILE A 22 1.06 4.25 -1.94
CA ILE A 22 -0.24 3.67 -1.64
C ILE A 22 -1.26 4.20 -2.64
N TYR A 23 -2.15 3.31 -3.07
CA TYR A 23 -3.27 3.60 -3.95
C TYR A 23 -4.54 3.10 -3.26
N VAL A 24 -5.52 3.97 -3.04
CA VAL A 24 -6.77 3.63 -2.34
C VAL A 24 -7.95 3.85 -3.26
N TRP A 25 -8.77 2.81 -3.42
CA TRP A 25 -10.06 2.86 -4.11
C TRP A 25 -11.16 2.71 -3.05
N GLU A 26 -11.74 3.83 -2.62
CA GLU A 26 -12.69 3.88 -1.51
C GLU A 26 -14.01 3.19 -1.83
N ASN A 27 -14.46 3.25 -3.08
CA ASN A 27 -15.68 2.60 -3.53
C ASN A 27 -15.52 1.08 -3.63
N ALA A 28 -14.38 0.62 -4.14
CA ALA A 28 -14.03 -0.80 -4.18
C ALA A 28 -13.62 -1.39 -2.81
N LYS A 29 -13.42 -0.54 -1.78
CA LYS A 29 -12.84 -0.94 -0.48
C LYS A 29 -11.52 -1.69 -0.64
N PHE A 30 -10.71 -1.21 -1.57
CA PHE A 30 -9.44 -1.81 -1.95
C PHE A 30 -8.30 -0.81 -1.73
N LEU A 31 -7.14 -1.34 -1.35
CA LEU A 31 -5.90 -0.59 -1.30
C LEU A 31 -4.73 -1.44 -1.83
N SER A 32 -3.74 -0.78 -2.43
CA SER A 32 -2.48 -1.38 -2.82
C SER A 32 -1.33 -0.56 -2.25
N VAL A 33 -0.38 -1.22 -1.61
CA VAL A 33 0.81 -0.59 -1.01
C VAL A 33 2.05 -1.22 -1.63
N VAL A 34 2.97 -0.36 -2.08
CA VAL A 34 4.30 -0.78 -2.55
C VAL A 34 5.34 -0.15 -1.65
N VAL A 35 6.09 -1.00 -0.93
CA VAL A 35 7.26 -0.59 -0.16
C VAL A 35 8.50 -0.92 -0.98
N TYR A 36 9.05 0.08 -1.66
CA TYR A 36 10.31 -0.06 -2.39
C TYR A 36 11.38 0.74 -1.65
N THR A 37 12.37 0.06 -1.08
CA THR A 37 13.44 0.71 -0.31
C THR A 37 14.78 0.02 -0.52
N CYS A 38 15.85 0.82 -0.51
CA CYS A 38 17.22 0.30 -0.51
C CYS A 38 17.70 -0.12 0.90
N LYS A 39 16.89 0.09 1.94
CA LYS A 39 17.19 -0.29 3.32
C LYS A 39 16.48 -1.60 3.67
N ALA A 40 17.17 -2.50 4.37
CA ALA A 40 16.53 -3.69 4.92
C ALA A 40 15.36 -3.32 5.83
N PHE A 41 14.23 -4.00 5.64
CA PHE A 41 13.03 -3.84 6.46
C PHE A 41 12.40 -5.21 6.72
N ASP A 42 11.51 -5.24 7.71
CA ASP A 42 10.76 -6.42 8.08
C ASP A 42 9.41 -6.41 7.36
N ALA A 43 9.27 -7.28 6.35
CA ALA A 43 8.07 -7.37 5.52
C ALA A 43 6.83 -7.81 6.33
N ASP A 44 7.01 -8.67 7.34
CA ASP A 44 5.89 -9.14 8.17
C ASP A 44 5.38 -8.02 9.08
N LYS A 45 6.29 -7.18 9.62
CA LYS A 45 5.88 -5.98 10.35
C LYS A 45 5.14 -4.98 9.46
N ALA A 46 5.60 -4.76 8.23
CA ALA A 46 4.93 -3.87 7.28
C ALA A 46 3.53 -4.38 6.91
N LYS A 47 3.41 -5.70 6.68
CA LYS A 47 2.13 -6.40 6.46
C LYS A 47 1.18 -6.21 7.64
N ALA A 48 1.63 -6.56 8.85
CA ALA A 48 0.80 -6.48 10.06
C ALA A 48 0.34 -5.04 10.37
N PHE A 49 1.23 -4.06 10.18
CA PHE A 49 0.88 -2.65 10.31
C PHE A 49 -0.22 -2.24 9.31
N THR A 50 -0.02 -2.55 8.03
CA THR A 50 -0.97 -2.20 6.96
C THR A 50 -2.33 -2.85 7.23
N GLN A 51 -2.34 -4.12 7.61
CA GLN A 51 -3.58 -4.85 7.90
C GLN A 51 -4.33 -4.24 9.08
N THR A 52 -3.63 -3.94 10.17
CA THR A 52 -4.25 -3.39 11.39
C THR A 52 -4.71 -1.94 11.21
N PHE A 53 -3.88 -1.10 10.59
CA PHE A 53 -4.16 0.33 10.43
C PHE A 53 -5.38 0.58 9.53
N PHE A 54 -5.49 -0.15 8.42
CA PHE A 54 -6.60 0.00 7.48
C PHE A 54 -7.77 -0.97 7.74
N GLY A 55 -7.64 -1.90 8.70
CA GLY A 55 -8.67 -2.89 8.99
C GLY A 55 -8.91 -3.87 7.83
N VAL A 56 -7.85 -4.31 7.16
CA VAL A 56 -7.93 -5.15 5.96
C VAL A 56 -8.37 -6.57 6.32
N GLY A 57 -9.49 -7.02 5.74
CA GLY A 57 -10.02 -8.37 5.95
C GLY A 57 -9.28 -9.46 5.16
N GLU A 58 -8.96 -9.19 3.89
CA GLU A 58 -8.25 -10.10 2.98
C GLU A 58 -7.02 -9.39 2.41
N MET A 59 -5.87 -10.05 2.41
CA MET A 59 -4.60 -9.45 1.99
C MET A 59 -3.71 -10.46 1.29
N GLU A 60 -3.29 -10.10 0.09
CA GLU A 60 -2.23 -10.78 -0.66
C GLU A 60 -0.93 -9.97 -0.60
N THR A 61 0.20 -10.67 -0.49
CA THR A 61 1.52 -10.03 -0.34
C THR A 61 2.58 -10.76 -1.17
N MET A 62 3.52 -9.99 -1.72
CA MET A 62 4.70 -10.50 -2.41
C MET A 62 5.92 -9.66 -2.01
N ALA A 63 7.01 -10.33 -1.65
CA ALA A 63 8.29 -9.71 -1.30
C ALA A 63 9.42 -10.39 -2.10
N PHE A 64 10.48 -9.63 -2.42
CA PHE A 64 11.61 -10.05 -3.25
C PHE A 64 12.93 -9.83 -2.54
#